data_AF-A0AA47MG07-F1
#
_entry.id   AF-A0AA47MG07-F1
#
_cell.length_a   1.000
_cell.length_b   1.000
_cell.length_c   1.000
_cell.angle_alpha   90.00
_cell.angle_beta   90.00
_cell.angle_gamma   90.00
#
_symmetry.space_group_name_H-M   'P 1'
#
loop_
_entity.id
_entity.type
_entity.pdbx_description
1 polymer ?
#
loop_
_entity_poly.entity_id
_entity_poly.type
_entity_poly.pdbx_seq_one_letter_code
_entity_poly.pdbx_strand_id
1 'polypeptide(L)'
;MLPGKADVFNRKWEAIIVPNILKISTASEPSGLPPVPENDASCYKALQKIIQLLPPTSSGRGKGYGKCSVKSALAYLLDIKPIGTSISSLLNPPERLVGYHQPHLVCIGQPNATAQYVIVAEKDKVAIPLEDNGLSFAIDKLFKMIWWHINPPK
;
A
#
# COMPACT_ATOMS: atom_id res chain seq x y z
N MET A 1 6.16 -9.56 -32.44
CA MET A 1 5.95 -9.91 -31.02
C MET A 1 4.74 -9.11 -30.53
N LEU A 2 3.71 -9.77 -30.01
CA LEU A 2 2.59 -9.07 -29.36
C LEU A 2 3.12 -8.41 -28.09
N PRO A 3 2.81 -7.12 -27.82
CA PRO A 3 3.23 -6.49 -26.57
C PRO A 3 2.72 -7.33 -25.41
N GLY A 4 3.62 -7.65 -24.48
CA GLY A 4 3.26 -8.40 -23.28
C GLY A 4 2.24 -7.60 -22.46
N LYS A 5 1.49 -8.29 -21.59
CA LYS A 5 0.59 -7.61 -20.64
C LYS A 5 1.33 -6.55 -19.79
N ALA A 6 2.63 -6.77 -19.54
CA ALA A 6 3.52 -5.82 -18.88
C ALA A 6 3.75 -4.55 -19.70
N ASP A 7 4.00 -4.66 -21.00
CA ASP A 7 4.23 -3.49 -21.87
C ASP A 7 2.98 -2.61 -21.97
N VAL A 8 1.79 -3.24 -22.05
CA VAL A 8 0.50 -2.53 -22.04
C VAL A 8 0.26 -1.83 -20.71
N PHE A 9 0.62 -2.47 -19.60
CA PHE A 9 0.56 -1.85 -18.28
C PHE A 9 1.50 -0.65 -18.18
N ASN A 10 2.78 -0.81 -18.54
CA ASN A 10 3.78 0.26 -18.48
C ASN A 10 3.38 1.46 -19.35
N ARG A 11 2.89 1.24 -20.57
CA ARG A 11 2.38 2.33 -21.43
C ARG A 11 1.21 3.07 -20.81
N LYS A 12 0.26 2.36 -20.19
CA LYS A 12 -0.87 3.00 -19.47
C LYS A 12 -0.39 3.73 -18.22
N TRP A 13 0.57 3.17 -17.51
CA TRP A 13 1.17 3.76 -16.34
C TRP A 13 1.82 5.11 -16.68
N GLU A 14 2.69 5.12 -17.70
CA GLU A 14 3.39 6.32 -18.15
C GLU A 14 2.46 7.35 -18.80
N ALA A 15 1.49 6.93 -19.61
CA ALA A 15 0.65 7.86 -20.37
C ALA A 15 -0.53 8.43 -19.56
N ILE A 16 -1.03 7.70 -18.55
CA ILE A 16 -2.28 8.05 -17.86
C ILE A 16 -2.03 8.27 -16.37
N ILE A 17 -1.32 7.34 -15.71
CA ILE A 17 -1.21 7.36 -14.25
C ILE A 17 -0.17 8.39 -13.79
N VAL A 18 1.05 8.35 -14.33
CA VAL A 18 2.13 9.29 -13.97
C VAL A 18 1.71 10.77 -14.16
N PRO A 19 1.11 11.20 -15.29
CA PRO A 19 0.72 12.59 -15.47
C PRO A 19 -0.38 13.02 -14.50
N ASN A 20 -1.30 12.12 -14.14
CA ASN A 20 -2.35 12.41 -13.17
C ASN A 20 -1.79 12.53 -11.76
N ILE A 21 -0.82 11.69 -11.38
CA ILE A 21 -0.10 11.81 -10.09
C ILE A 21 0.63 13.16 -10.04
N LEU A 22 1.36 13.51 -11.11
CA LEU A 22 2.10 14.78 -11.19
C LEU A 22 1.18 16.00 -11.07
N LYS A 23 0.01 15.97 -11.73
CA LYS A 23 -1.02 17.03 -11.59
C LYS A 23 -1.56 17.14 -10.17
N ILE A 24 -1.72 16.03 -9.45
CA ILE A 24 -2.19 16.05 -8.06
C ILE A 24 -1.10 16.60 -7.14
N SER A 25 0.17 16.26 -7.38
CA SER A 25 1.28 16.82 -6.61
C SER A 25 1.48 18.31 -6.83
N THR A 26 1.23 18.82 -8.05
CA THR A 26 1.36 20.25 -8.36
C THR A 26 0.12 21.07 -8.02
N ALA A 27 -1.05 20.45 -7.92
CA ALA A 27 -2.29 21.11 -7.46
C ALA A 27 -2.34 21.28 -5.93
N SER A 28 -1.44 20.64 -5.18
CA SER A 28 -1.26 20.85 -3.75
C SER A 28 -0.37 22.07 -3.49
N GLU A 29 -0.90 23.26 -3.80
CA GLU A 29 -0.41 24.62 -3.53
C GLU A 29 0.96 25.09 -4.11
N PRO A 30 0.98 26.26 -4.78
CA PRO A 30 2.18 27.03 -5.06
C PRO A 30 2.48 27.94 -3.85
N SER A 31 3.32 27.48 -2.92
CA SER A 31 3.91 28.40 -1.94
C SER A 31 5.36 28.05 -1.73
N GLY A 32 6.24 29.03 -1.97
CA GLY A 32 7.69 28.95 -1.86
C GLY A 32 8.18 28.77 -0.44
N LEU A 33 7.69 27.75 0.25
CA LEU A 33 8.20 27.25 1.52
C LEU A 33 9.10 26.04 1.26
N PRO A 34 10.11 25.82 2.12
CA PRO A 34 11.00 24.67 2.02
C PRO A 34 10.18 23.36 2.03
N PRO A 35 10.72 22.25 1.48
CA PRO A 35 10.00 20.98 1.40
C PRO A 35 9.44 20.63 2.77
N VAL A 36 8.11 20.73 2.88
CA VAL A 36 7.38 20.30 4.08
C VAL A 36 7.74 18.82 4.26
N PRO A 37 8.14 18.37 5.47
CA PRO A 37 8.40 16.95 5.69
C PRO A 37 7.18 16.17 5.22
N GLU A 38 7.40 15.11 4.43
CA GLU A 38 6.33 14.23 3.95
C GLU A 38 5.43 13.87 5.16
N ASN A 39 4.23 14.44 5.19
CA ASN A 39 3.27 14.14 6.23
C ASN A 39 2.49 12.91 5.76
N ASP A 40 2.37 11.89 6.61
CA ASP A 40 1.66 10.64 6.32
C ASP A 40 0.26 10.86 5.71
N ALA A 41 -0.41 11.96 6.06
CA ALA A 41 -1.68 12.36 5.49
C ALA A 41 -1.62 12.59 3.96
N SER A 42 -0.55 13.22 3.47
CA SER A 42 -0.36 13.45 2.02
C SER A 42 0.03 12.15 1.32
N CYS A 43 0.89 11.33 1.92
CA CYS A 43 1.23 9.99 1.43
C CYS A 43 -0.01 9.08 1.33
N TYR A 44 -0.88 9.12 2.34
CA TYR A 44 -2.11 8.32 2.36
C TYR A 44 -3.09 8.79 1.27
N LYS A 45 -3.28 10.10 1.10
CA LYS A 45 -4.09 10.65 -0.01
C LYS A 45 -3.54 10.27 -1.38
N ALA A 46 -2.22 10.33 -1.55
CA ALA A 46 -1.56 9.90 -2.79
C ALA A 46 -1.81 8.41 -3.06
N LEU A 47 -1.69 7.55 -2.05
CA LEU A 47 -1.99 6.12 -2.14
C LEU A 47 -3.45 5.87 -2.57
N GLN A 48 -4.41 6.56 -1.95
CA GLN A 48 -5.83 6.47 -2.33
C GLN A 48 -6.06 6.84 -3.81
N LYS A 49 -5.38 7.88 -4.29
CA LYS A 49 -5.46 8.32 -5.69
C LYS A 49 -4.82 7.33 -6.65
N ILE A 50 -3.67 6.77 -6.30
CA ILE A 50 -3.02 5.74 -7.12
C ILE A 50 -3.96 4.53 -7.28
N ILE A 51 -4.54 4.05 -6.18
CA ILE A 51 -5.48 2.92 -6.21
C ILE A 51 -6.71 3.20 -7.08
N GLN A 52 -7.22 4.44 -7.07
CA GLN A 52 -8.32 4.87 -7.95
C GLN A 52 -7.94 4.88 -9.44
N LEU A 53 -6.68 5.17 -9.75
CA LEU A 53 -6.17 5.25 -11.13
C LEU A 53 -5.71 3.89 -11.66
N LEU A 54 -5.47 2.91 -10.79
CA LEU A 54 -5.11 1.56 -11.19
C LEU A 54 -6.27 0.90 -11.96
N PRO A 55 -5.98 0.22 -13.08
CA PRO A 55 -7.00 -0.57 -13.76
C PRO A 55 -7.51 -1.66 -12.80
N PRO A 56 -8.83 -1.95 -12.79
CA PRO A 56 -9.38 -3.02 -11.96
C PRO A 56 -8.65 -4.32 -12.28
N THR A 57 -8.03 -4.92 -11.27
CA THR A 57 -7.31 -6.18 -11.42
C THR A 57 -8.30 -7.30 -11.72
N SER A 58 -8.06 -8.04 -12.78
CA SER A 58 -8.83 -9.24 -13.12
C SER A 58 -8.56 -10.31 -12.05
N SER A 59 -9.49 -10.53 -11.12
CA SER A 59 -9.37 -11.66 -10.20
C SER A 59 -9.72 -12.96 -10.94
N GLY A 60 -8.70 -13.73 -11.33
CA GLY A 60 -8.81 -15.17 -11.58
C GLY A 60 -9.48 -15.63 -12.89
N ARG A 61 -9.03 -16.78 -13.39
CA ARG A 61 -9.66 -17.50 -14.52
C ARG A 61 -11.11 -17.86 -14.14
N GLY A 62 -12.09 -17.25 -14.80
CA GLY A 62 -13.45 -17.80 -14.91
C GLY A 62 -14.54 -17.27 -13.97
N LYS A 63 -14.30 -16.24 -13.15
CA LYS A 63 -15.38 -15.52 -12.47
C LYS A 63 -15.31 -14.04 -12.85
N GLY A 64 -16.46 -13.48 -13.24
CA GLY A 64 -16.59 -12.18 -13.91
C GLY A 64 -15.86 -11.03 -13.20
N TYR A 65 -15.71 -9.93 -13.93
CA TYR A 65 -15.10 -8.66 -13.49
C TYR A 65 -15.57 -8.23 -12.09
N GLY A 66 -14.93 -8.75 -11.04
CA GLY A 66 -15.11 -8.30 -9.68
C GLY A 66 -14.49 -6.92 -9.57
N LYS A 67 -15.32 -5.88 -9.51
CA LYS A 67 -14.85 -4.52 -9.25
C LYS A 67 -14.21 -4.50 -7.86
N CYS A 68 -12.89 -4.62 -7.78
CA CYS A 68 -12.17 -4.37 -6.54
C CYS A 68 -12.41 -2.90 -6.17
N SER A 69 -13.13 -2.65 -5.07
CA SER A 69 -13.38 -1.30 -4.61
C SER A 69 -12.09 -0.68 -4.07
N VAL A 70 -11.96 0.64 -4.13
CA VAL A 70 -10.83 1.37 -3.54
C VAL A 70 -10.70 1.03 -2.05
N LYS A 71 -11.82 0.88 -1.35
CA LYS A 71 -11.86 0.52 0.08
C LYS A 71 -11.29 -0.88 0.33
N SER A 72 -11.66 -1.87 -0.49
CA SER A 72 -11.11 -3.21 -0.37
C SER A 72 -9.63 -3.26 -0.74
N ALA A 73 -9.21 -2.57 -1.80
CA ALA A 73 -7.80 -2.50 -2.19
C ALA A 73 -6.92 -1.81 -1.13
N LEU A 74 -7.43 -0.73 -0.52
CA LEU A 74 -6.77 -0.08 0.62
C LEU A 74 -6.67 -1.01 1.82
N ALA A 75 -7.75 -1.72 2.17
CA ALA A 75 -7.73 -2.65 3.30
C ALA A 75 -6.73 -3.81 3.12
N TYR A 76 -6.44 -4.20 1.87
CA TYR A 76 -5.37 -5.17 1.57
C TYR A 76 -3.96 -4.61 1.76
N LEU A 77 -3.77 -3.32 1.53
CA LEU A 77 -2.46 -2.66 1.60
C LEU A 77 -2.16 -2.10 2.99
N LEU A 78 -3.17 -1.56 3.66
CA LEU A 78 -3.06 -0.86 4.94
C LEU A 78 -4.24 -1.22 5.84
N ASP A 79 -4.01 -2.10 6.82
CA ASP A 79 -4.98 -2.43 7.85
C ASP A 79 -4.87 -1.40 8.99
N ILE A 80 -5.92 -0.62 9.22
CA ILE A 80 -5.93 0.44 10.24
C ILE A 80 -6.53 -0.10 11.53
N LYS A 81 -5.76 -0.05 12.62
CA LYS A 81 -6.12 -0.49 13.97
C LYS A 81 -6.14 0.69 14.95
N PRO A 82 -6.96 0.64 16.03
CA PRO A 82 -7.01 1.70 17.02
C PRO A 82 -5.70 1.82 17.81
N ILE A 83 -5.45 3.00 18.38
CA ILE A 83 -4.35 3.24 19.32
C ILE A 83 -4.51 2.30 20.53
N GLY A 84 -3.39 1.76 21.03
CA GLY A 84 -3.38 0.79 22.13
C GLY A 84 -3.44 -0.67 21.69
N THR A 85 -3.56 -0.93 20.38
CA THR A 85 -3.41 -2.28 19.82
C THR A 85 -1.99 -2.77 20.09
N SER A 86 -1.85 -3.89 20.81
CA SER A 86 -0.56 -4.51 21.07
C SER A 86 -0.04 -5.24 19.83
N ILE A 87 1.24 -5.10 19.52
CA ILE A 87 1.90 -5.82 18.41
C ILE A 87 1.70 -7.34 18.55
N SER A 88 1.74 -7.88 19.78
CA SER A 88 1.53 -9.32 20.04
C SER A 88 0.12 -9.80 19.66
N SER A 89 -0.87 -8.91 19.71
CA SER A 89 -2.25 -9.23 19.30
C SER A 89 -2.40 -9.33 17.78
N LEU A 90 -1.54 -8.65 17.00
CA LEU A 90 -1.54 -8.71 15.54
C LEU A 90 -1.13 -10.08 15.01
N LEU A 91 -0.33 -10.82 15.78
CA LEU A 91 0.15 -12.16 15.40
C LEU A 91 -0.87 -13.27 15.70
N ASN A 92 -1.93 -12.97 16.45
CA ASN A 92 -2.94 -13.94 16.88
C ASN A 92 -4.37 -13.42 16.62
N PRO A 93 -4.75 -13.11 15.36
CA PRO A 93 -6.08 -12.58 15.08
C PRO A 93 -7.17 -13.63 15.39
N PRO A 94 -8.27 -13.24 16.08
CA PRO A 94 -9.33 -14.15 16.48
C PRO A 94 -10.16 -14.67 15.29
N GLU A 95 -10.18 -13.94 14.17
CA GLU A 95 -10.75 -14.39 12.91
C GLU A 95 -9.66 -14.39 11.85
N ARG A 96 -9.28 -15.58 11.38
CA ARG A 96 -8.41 -15.72 10.21
C ARG A 96 -9.18 -15.17 9.00
N LEU A 97 -8.92 -13.92 8.63
CA LEU A 97 -9.32 -13.40 7.34
C LEU A 97 -8.65 -14.28 6.29
N VAL A 98 -9.46 -15.15 5.68
CA VAL A 98 -9.07 -16.10 4.65
C VAL A 98 -8.33 -15.34 3.54
N GLY A 99 -6.99 -15.43 3.50
CA GLY A 99 -6.21 -14.96 2.35
C GLY A 99 -4.88 -14.24 2.61
N TYR A 100 -4.53 -13.83 3.84
CA TYR A 100 -3.27 -13.12 4.09
C TYR A 100 -2.08 -14.07 4.25
N HIS A 101 -1.64 -14.67 3.14
CA HIS A 101 -0.38 -15.43 3.12
C HIS A 101 0.86 -14.54 2.95
N GLN A 102 0.67 -13.29 2.52
CA GLN A 102 1.75 -12.36 2.25
C GLN A 102 1.90 -11.37 3.41
N PRO A 103 3.12 -10.86 3.66
CA PRO A 103 3.32 -9.73 4.55
C PRO A 103 2.39 -8.59 4.17
N HIS A 104 1.81 -7.93 5.16
CA HIS A 104 0.94 -6.78 4.97
C HIS A 104 1.28 -5.67 5.96
N LEU A 105 0.86 -4.44 5.65
CA LEU A 105 1.14 -3.28 6.48
C LEU A 105 -0.06 -2.97 7.39
N VAL A 106 0.22 -2.79 8.67
CA VAL A 106 -0.72 -2.36 9.70
C VAL A 106 -0.37 -0.94 10.14
N CYS A 107 -1.37 -0.07 10.19
CA CYS A 107 -1.28 1.26 10.78
C CYS A 107 -2.01 1.22 12.13
N ILE A 108 -1.28 1.46 13.23
CA ILE A 108 -1.86 1.63 14.56
C ILE A 108 -2.08 3.14 14.77
N GLY A 109 -3.34 3.54 14.94
CA GLY A 109 -3.75 4.93 15.02
C GLY A 109 -4.35 5.44 13.71
N GLN A 110 -4.05 6.69 13.35
CA GLN A 110 -4.57 7.31 12.13
C GLN A 110 -3.43 7.89 11.29
N PRO A 111 -3.36 7.56 9.99
CA PRO A 111 -2.35 8.13 9.09
C PRO A 111 -2.39 9.66 8.99
N ASN A 112 -3.51 10.27 9.39
CA ASN A 112 -3.70 11.72 9.35
C ASN A 112 -3.36 12.43 10.66
N ALA A 113 -2.94 11.70 11.70
CA ALA A 113 -2.64 12.23 13.02
C ALA A 113 -1.39 11.56 13.59
N THR A 114 -1.56 10.61 14.51
CA THR A 114 -0.47 9.80 15.06
C THR A 114 -0.64 8.38 14.57
N ALA A 115 0.34 7.88 13.83
CA ALA A 115 0.37 6.53 13.30
C ALA A 115 1.69 5.85 13.66
N GLN A 116 1.59 4.58 14.04
CA GLN A 116 2.71 3.66 14.09
C GLN A 116 2.51 2.60 13.02
N TYR A 117 3.54 2.33 12.23
CA TYR A 117 3.46 1.34 11.18
C TYR A 117 4.15 0.03 11.59
N VAL A 118 3.50 -1.09 11.28
CA VAL A 118 3.98 -2.43 11.59
C VAL A 118 3.78 -3.31 10.37
N ILE A 119 4.84 -3.97 9.90
CA ILE A 119 4.69 -5.02 8.89
C ILE A 119 4.42 -6.33 9.61
N VAL A 120 3.33 -7.01 9.25
CA VAL A 120 2.93 -8.29 9.84
C VAL A 120 3.11 -9.39 8.80
N ALA A 121 3.94 -10.37 9.13
CA ALA A 121 4.12 -11.61 8.39
C ALA A 121 3.59 -12.77 9.24
N GLU A 122 2.28 -13.05 9.12
CA GLU A 122 1.58 -14.00 9.97
C GLU A 122 2.18 -15.41 9.93
N LYS A 123 2.58 -15.87 8.73
CA LYS A 123 3.15 -17.21 8.52
C LYS A 123 4.42 -17.42 9.32
N ASP A 124 5.26 -16.39 9.35
CA ASP A 124 6.55 -16.42 10.03
C ASP A 124 6.43 -16.03 11.51
N LYS A 125 5.22 -15.64 11.95
CA LYS A 125 4.92 -15.12 13.29
C LYS A 125 5.79 -13.91 13.66
N VAL A 126 6.07 -13.07 12.65
CA VAL A 126 6.92 -11.90 12.79
C VAL A 126 6.09 -10.63 12.60
N ALA A 127 6.25 -9.69 13.52
CA ALA A 127 5.75 -8.34 13.40
C ALA A 127 6.93 -7.37 13.53
N ILE A 128 7.12 -6.52 12.54
CA ILE A 128 8.27 -5.61 12.43
C ILE A 128 7.75 -4.19 12.63
N PRO A 129 7.93 -3.58 13.82
CA PRO A 129 7.65 -2.18 14.00
C PRO A 129 8.60 -1.33 13.15
N LEU A 130 8.06 -0.28 12.54
CA LEU A 130 8.80 0.68 11.74
C LEU A 130 8.88 1.99 12.52
N GLU A 131 9.72 2.01 13.55
CA GLU A 131 9.90 3.13 14.48
C GLU A 131 10.18 4.44 13.72
N ASP A 132 9.43 5.50 14.06
CA ASP A 132 9.55 6.89 13.58
C ASP A 132 9.63 7.11 12.06
N ASN A 133 9.25 6.11 11.28
CA ASN A 133 9.26 6.18 9.83
C ASN A 133 7.85 6.43 9.29
N GLY A 134 7.74 7.35 8.33
CA GLY A 134 6.46 7.68 7.70
C GLY A 134 5.91 6.57 6.81
N LEU A 135 4.66 6.77 6.36
CA LEU A 135 3.92 5.83 5.53
C LEU A 135 4.66 5.50 4.22
N SER A 136 5.35 6.47 3.61
CA SER A 136 6.12 6.26 2.38
C SER A 136 7.22 5.21 2.56
N PHE A 137 7.98 5.30 3.66
CA PHE A 137 8.99 4.32 4.04
C PHE A 137 8.37 2.96 4.34
N ALA A 138 7.25 2.93 5.05
CA ALA A 138 6.56 1.70 5.39
C ALA A 138 6.09 0.91 4.16
N ILE A 139 5.55 1.63 3.17
CA ILE A 139 5.15 1.07 1.88
C ILE A 139 6.36 0.54 1.11
N ASP A 140 7.44 1.32 0.99
CA ASP A 140 8.67 0.90 0.31
C ASP A 140 9.25 -0.39 0.92
N LYS A 141 9.33 -0.46 2.25
CA LYS A 141 9.83 -1.64 2.96
C LYS A 141 8.94 -2.87 2.75
N LEU A 142 7.62 -2.71 2.75
CA LEU A 142 6.68 -3.78 2.41
C LEU A 142 6.94 -4.32 0.99
N PHE A 143 7.04 -3.43 0.00
CA PHE A 143 7.27 -3.85 -1.40
C PHE A 143 8.60 -4.57 -1.58
N LYS A 144 9.67 -4.12 -0.92
CA LYS A 144 10.96 -4.82 -0.92
C LYS A 144 10.86 -6.23 -0.35
N MET A 145 10.14 -6.39 0.77
CA MET A 145 9.92 -7.71 1.37
C MET A 145 9.12 -8.65 0.45
N ILE A 146 8.05 -8.15 -0.19
CA ILE A 146 7.27 -8.93 -1.17
C ILE A 146 8.13 -9.30 -2.38
N TRP A 147 8.94 -8.38 -2.88
CA TRP A 147 9.82 -8.61 -4.03
C TRP A 147 10.84 -9.72 -3.76
N TRP A 148 11.50 -9.70 -2.59
CA TRP A 148 12.45 -10.75 -2.20
C TRP A 148 11.79 -12.09 -1.93
N HIS A 149 10.55 -12.11 -1.43
CA HIS A 149 9.80 -13.36 -1.27
C HIS A 149 9.47 -13.99 -2.64
N ILE A 150 9.21 -13.18 -3.67
CA ILE A 150 8.94 -13.67 -5.04
C ILE A 150 10.24 -14.02 -5.78
N ASN A 151 11.32 -13.27 -5.54
CA ASN A 151 12.62 -13.43 -6.20
C ASN A 151 13.73 -13.64 -5.14
N PRO A 152 13.83 -14.85 -4.55
CA PRO A 152 14.88 -15.12 -3.58
C PRO A 152 16.27 -15.02 -4.27
N PRO A 153 17.27 -14.41 -3.61
CA PRO A 153 18.63 -14.44 -4.11
C PRO A 153 19.10 -15.89 -4.25
N LYS A 154 19.75 -16.21 -5.39
CA LYS A 154 20.32 -17.53 -5.67
C LYS A 154 21.57 -17.80 -4.86
#